data_AF-A0A7N6FKW0-F1
#
_entry.id   AF-A0A7N6FKW0-F1
#
_cell.length_a   1.000
_cell.length_b   1.000
_cell.length_c   1.000
_cell.angle_alpha   90.00
_cell.angle_beta   90.00
_cell.angle_gamma   90.00
#
_symmetry.space_group_name_H-M   'P 1'
#
loop_
_entity.id
_entity.type
_entity.pdbx_description
1 polymer ?
#
loop_
_entity_poly.entity_id
_entity_poly.type
_entity_poly.pdbx_seq_one_letter_code
_entity_poly.pdbx_strand_id
1 'polypeptide(L)'
;MSGPNFDGGFDILTCEDDNEEHPPYPPSNHGSRSNVWRVSMLNVARGNLSAVVLAVLAVVLLIVDISLGAHYNNLTDTHLTAEDVEQIRSEPTFLEDSSKNVTTTMQEAQKQLDSEMSSQKETNWELEHQNKRQTDYKVQIDKMKKDIASMRTHLPMIVGGCRHCPPGWILMNSVCYYYSFSESAGLKTWNKARDFCKMHGGDLAVIDSKDKENATVKILLNNEDLSKPLNGFWIGLRDSDQEGTWKWLNGTVLVEGYWNDGEPNDANDEDCAAVYAKKNIFKAWNDFTCGATMKWICEKTPTSTS
;
A
#
# COMPACT_ATOMS: atom_id res chain seq x y z
N MET A 1 -19.71 16.30 4.31
CA MET A 1 -21.16 16.33 3.98
C MET A 1 -21.44 15.17 3.03
N SER A 2 -22.73 14.81 2.88
CA SER A 2 -23.23 13.59 2.21
C SER A 2 -22.97 12.29 2.99
N GLY A 3 -24.07 11.65 3.43
CA GLY A 3 -24.11 10.21 3.75
C GLY A 3 -24.42 9.38 2.49
N PRO A 4 -24.84 8.10 2.61
CA PRO A 4 -26.12 7.79 3.27
C PRO A 4 -26.08 6.59 4.24
N ASN A 5 -27.26 6.04 4.52
CA ASN A 5 -27.63 5.09 5.59
C ASN A 5 -27.92 3.66 5.05
N PHE A 6 -27.78 2.67 5.95
CA PHE A 6 -28.55 1.39 5.98
C PHE A 6 -28.35 0.43 4.77
N ASP A 7 -28.72 -0.86 4.80
CA ASP A 7 -29.23 -1.73 5.87
C ASP A 7 -28.54 -3.12 5.80
N GLY A 8 -28.89 -4.06 6.69
CA GLY A 8 -28.38 -5.43 6.71
C GLY A 8 -29.02 -6.38 5.69
N GLY A 9 -28.42 -7.57 5.53
CA GLY A 9 -28.94 -8.65 4.70
C GLY A 9 -27.84 -9.65 4.28
N PHE A 10 -27.75 -10.78 4.98
CA PHE A 10 -27.04 -11.98 4.52
C PHE A 10 -28.10 -13.06 4.33
N ASP A 11 -28.34 -13.47 3.08
CA ASP A 11 -29.35 -14.49 2.77
C ASP A 11 -28.92 -15.90 3.17
N ILE A 12 -29.92 -16.71 3.54
CA ILE A 12 -29.78 -18.10 3.96
C ILE A 12 -29.98 -19.02 2.75
N LEU A 13 -29.22 -20.12 2.70
CA LEU A 13 -29.51 -21.27 1.85
C LEU A 13 -29.49 -22.56 2.69
N THR A 14 -30.69 -23.16 2.85
CA THR A 14 -31.03 -24.61 2.89
C THR A 14 -30.14 -25.58 3.69
N CYS A 15 -30.65 -26.33 4.68
CA CYS A 15 -31.47 -27.58 4.53
C CYS A 15 -30.68 -28.73 3.85
N GLU A 16 -30.77 -30.02 4.18
CA GLU A 16 -31.45 -30.79 5.25
C GLU A 16 -30.41 -31.74 5.93
N ASP A 17 -30.64 -32.58 6.96
CA ASP A 17 -31.14 -32.45 8.35
C ASP A 17 -30.48 -33.66 9.13
N ASP A 18 -30.91 -34.41 10.16
CA ASP A 18 -32.08 -34.57 11.07
C ASP A 18 -31.64 -35.48 12.28
N ASN A 19 -32.40 -35.58 13.39
CA ASN A 19 -32.68 -36.78 14.25
C ASN A 19 -33.18 -36.46 15.69
N GLU A 20 -33.97 -37.38 16.26
CA GLU A 20 -34.66 -37.28 17.56
C GLU A 20 -33.84 -37.80 18.77
N GLU A 21 -34.15 -37.31 19.99
CA GLU A 21 -34.84 -38.12 21.03
C GLU A 21 -35.13 -37.34 22.35
N HIS A 22 -36.12 -37.82 23.11
CA HIS A 22 -36.53 -37.30 24.43
C HIS A 22 -37.10 -38.44 25.32
N PRO A 23 -36.69 -38.55 26.59
CA PRO A 23 -37.41 -39.38 27.56
C PRO A 23 -37.80 -38.65 28.87
N PRO A 24 -39.11 -38.50 29.18
CA PRO A 24 -39.61 -38.13 30.49
C PRO A 24 -40.08 -39.34 31.33
N TYR A 25 -39.98 -39.25 32.67
CA TYR A 25 -40.37 -40.30 33.62
C TYR A 25 -41.89 -40.41 33.88
N PRO A 26 -42.42 -41.62 34.19
CA PRO A 26 -43.72 -41.83 34.82
C PRO A 26 -43.63 -42.17 36.34
N PRO A 27 -44.70 -41.98 37.15
CA PRO A 27 -44.74 -42.29 38.59
C PRO A 27 -45.72 -43.44 38.98
N SER A 28 -45.66 -43.95 40.23
CA SER A 28 -46.85 -44.09 41.14
C SER A 28 -46.63 -44.93 42.44
N ASN A 29 -47.55 -44.72 43.39
CA ASN A 29 -47.66 -45.23 44.78
C ASN A 29 -47.61 -46.75 45.03
N HIS A 30 -47.11 -47.18 46.21
CA HIS A 30 -47.91 -47.42 47.45
C HIS A 30 -47.02 -47.86 48.63
N GLY A 31 -47.54 -47.92 49.88
CA GLY A 31 -46.76 -48.31 51.08
C GLY A 31 -47.59 -48.88 52.24
N SER A 32 -46.93 -49.33 53.32
CA SER A 32 -47.56 -49.77 54.59
C SER A 32 -46.57 -49.72 55.78
N ARG A 33 -46.92 -50.27 56.97
CA ARG A 33 -46.45 -49.80 58.29
C ARG A 33 -46.20 -50.93 59.33
N SER A 34 -45.38 -50.60 60.35
CA SER A 34 -45.40 -51.07 61.77
C SER A 34 -44.60 -52.30 62.29
N ASN A 35 -43.68 -51.99 63.23
CA ASN A 35 -43.57 -52.43 64.64
C ASN A 35 -43.30 -53.90 65.10
N VAL A 36 -42.08 -54.10 65.63
CA VAL A 36 -41.72 -54.53 67.03
C VAL A 36 -42.55 -55.57 67.79
N TRP A 37 -41.85 -56.57 68.38
CA TRP A 37 -42.23 -57.24 69.64
C TRP A 37 -41.03 -57.52 70.56
N ARG A 38 -41.29 -57.66 71.87
CA ARG A 38 -40.36 -58.12 72.94
C ARG A 38 -41.07 -59.18 73.81
N VAL A 39 -40.33 -60.14 74.37
CA VAL A 39 -40.77 -61.04 75.47
C VAL A 39 -39.59 -61.30 76.42
N SER A 40 -39.84 -61.58 77.71
CA SER A 40 -38.82 -61.94 78.72
C SER A 40 -39.43 -62.70 79.91
N MET A 41 -38.57 -63.29 80.76
CA MET A 41 -38.88 -64.13 81.95
C MET A 41 -39.41 -65.54 81.60
N LEU A 42 -39.17 -66.62 82.37
CA LEU A 42 -38.98 -66.79 83.83
C LEU A 42 -37.91 -67.83 84.22
N ASN A 43 -37.51 -67.84 85.50
CA ASN A 43 -36.59 -68.82 86.14
C ASN A 43 -37.33 -69.84 87.03
N VAL A 44 -36.98 -71.14 86.96
CA VAL A 44 -37.05 -72.13 88.08
C VAL A 44 -35.93 -73.19 87.90
N ALA A 45 -35.35 -73.72 88.98
CA ALA A 45 -34.33 -74.79 88.99
C ALA A 45 -34.96 -76.22 88.87
N ARG A 46 -34.27 -77.37 88.82
CA ARG A 46 -32.98 -77.84 89.40
C ARG A 46 -32.64 -79.23 88.79
N GLY A 47 -31.36 -79.66 88.66
CA GLY A 47 -31.11 -80.98 88.01
C GLY A 47 -29.72 -81.64 87.98
N ASN A 48 -28.68 -81.09 88.62
CA ASN A 48 -27.35 -81.67 88.90
C ASN A 48 -26.47 -82.28 87.77
N LEU A 49 -26.96 -83.11 86.83
CA LEU A 49 -26.10 -83.73 85.80
C LEU A 49 -25.48 -82.68 84.84
N SER A 50 -26.22 -81.60 84.61
CA SER A 50 -25.79 -80.41 83.85
C SER A 50 -24.49 -79.79 84.38
N ALA A 51 -24.25 -79.82 85.70
CA ALA A 51 -23.12 -79.10 86.31
C ALA A 51 -21.74 -79.63 85.86
N VAL A 52 -21.60 -80.94 85.65
CA VAL A 52 -20.32 -81.54 85.19
C VAL A 52 -20.07 -81.22 83.72
N VAL A 53 -21.12 -81.28 82.89
CA VAL A 53 -21.04 -80.94 81.45
C VAL A 53 -20.72 -79.45 81.27
N LEU A 54 -21.33 -78.57 82.07
CA LEU A 54 -21.02 -77.14 82.11
C LEU A 54 -19.58 -76.86 82.55
N ALA A 55 -19.05 -77.60 83.54
CA ALA A 55 -17.66 -77.43 83.98
C ALA A 55 -16.65 -77.83 82.88
N VAL A 56 -16.88 -78.93 82.17
CA VAL A 56 -16.02 -79.34 81.03
C VAL A 56 -16.14 -78.35 79.87
N LEU A 57 -17.35 -77.89 79.54
CA LEU A 57 -17.56 -76.83 78.54
C LEU A 57 -16.83 -75.54 78.91
N ALA A 58 -16.88 -75.11 80.18
CA ALA A 58 -16.17 -73.91 80.64
C ALA A 58 -14.64 -74.04 80.47
N VAL A 59 -14.05 -75.21 80.75
CA VAL A 59 -12.61 -75.45 80.54
C VAL A 59 -12.26 -75.43 79.05
N VAL A 60 -13.08 -76.05 78.18
CA VAL A 60 -12.87 -76.02 76.72
C VAL A 60 -13.00 -74.60 76.17
N LEU A 61 -14.02 -73.86 76.60
CA LEU A 61 -14.22 -72.46 76.19
C LEU A 61 -13.04 -71.58 76.64
N LEU A 62 -12.55 -71.71 77.88
CA LEU A 62 -11.36 -70.97 78.32
C LEU A 62 -10.11 -71.29 77.49
N ILE A 63 -9.92 -72.53 77.06
CA ILE A 63 -8.80 -72.90 76.16
C ILE A 63 -9.00 -72.28 74.76
N VAL A 64 -10.23 -72.23 74.25
CA VAL A 64 -10.58 -71.56 72.98
C VAL A 64 -10.37 -70.05 73.10
N ASP A 65 -10.80 -69.40 74.18
CA ASP A 65 -10.65 -67.96 74.41
C ASP A 65 -9.17 -67.57 74.57
N ILE A 66 -8.36 -68.37 75.27
CA ILE A 66 -6.92 -68.15 75.41
C ILE A 66 -6.19 -68.34 74.08
N SER A 67 -6.57 -69.36 73.29
CA SER A 67 -5.92 -69.62 71.99
C SER A 67 -6.36 -68.63 70.91
N LEU A 68 -7.63 -68.18 70.90
CA LEU A 68 -8.05 -67.02 70.11
C LEU A 68 -7.30 -65.76 70.55
N GLY A 69 -7.21 -65.47 71.86
CA GLY A 69 -6.49 -64.30 72.37
C GLY A 69 -5.02 -64.26 71.95
N ALA A 70 -4.32 -65.39 72.06
CA ALA A 70 -2.94 -65.53 71.58
C ALA A 70 -2.83 -65.35 70.05
N HIS A 71 -3.75 -65.95 69.27
CA HIS A 71 -3.78 -65.80 67.82
C HIS A 71 -4.10 -64.36 67.40
N TYR A 72 -5.00 -63.67 68.13
CA TYR A 72 -5.38 -62.28 67.86
C TYR A 72 -4.22 -61.32 68.15
N ASN A 73 -3.50 -61.50 69.27
CA ASN A 73 -2.26 -60.78 69.54
C ASN A 73 -1.22 -60.99 68.42
N ASN A 74 -1.03 -62.23 67.98
CA ASN A 74 -0.09 -62.57 66.90
C ASN A 74 -0.55 -62.06 65.51
N LEU A 75 -1.83 -61.71 65.34
CA LEU A 75 -2.32 -61.00 64.15
C LEU A 75 -2.09 -59.48 64.28
N THR A 76 -2.23 -58.91 65.48
CA THR A 76 -1.89 -57.50 65.72
C THR A 76 -0.39 -57.19 65.63
N ASP A 77 0.49 -58.19 65.83
CA ASP A 77 1.93 -58.07 65.50
C ASP A 77 2.20 -57.98 63.98
N THR A 78 1.17 -58.15 63.13
CA THR A 78 1.23 -57.87 61.67
C THR A 78 0.43 -56.61 61.28
N HIS A 79 0.20 -55.68 62.21
CA HIS A 79 -0.30 -54.36 61.86
C HIS A 79 0.64 -53.63 60.89
N LEU A 80 0.06 -52.88 59.94
CA LEU A 80 0.76 -51.76 59.32
C LEU A 80 1.30 -50.87 60.44
N THR A 81 2.58 -50.50 60.37
CA THR A 81 3.18 -49.64 61.38
C THR A 81 2.52 -48.26 61.38
N ALA A 82 2.68 -47.50 62.46
CA ALA A 82 2.19 -46.13 62.50
C ALA A 82 2.78 -45.29 61.36
N GLU A 83 4.04 -45.56 60.98
CA GLU A 83 4.73 -44.92 59.85
C GLU A 83 4.08 -45.28 58.50
N ASP A 84 3.76 -46.56 58.24
CA ASP A 84 3.06 -46.98 57.01
C ASP A 84 1.70 -46.27 56.85
N VAL A 85 0.95 -46.15 57.95
CA VAL A 85 -0.38 -45.52 57.96
C VAL A 85 -0.30 -44.00 57.84
N GLU A 86 0.72 -43.35 58.42
CA GLU A 86 0.96 -41.91 58.21
C GLU A 86 1.46 -41.61 56.80
N GLN A 87 2.34 -42.45 56.22
CA GLN A 87 2.83 -42.29 54.87
C GLN A 87 1.69 -42.35 53.85
N ILE A 88 0.86 -43.41 53.89
CA ILE A 88 -0.31 -43.56 53.01
C ILE A 88 -1.35 -42.44 53.24
N ARG A 89 -1.44 -41.88 54.46
CA ARG A 89 -2.29 -40.70 54.75
C ARG A 89 -1.73 -39.41 54.14
N SER A 90 -0.42 -39.30 53.94
CA SER A 90 0.25 -38.10 53.42
C SER A 90 0.32 -38.03 51.88
N GLU A 91 0.31 -39.16 51.18
CA GLU A 91 0.36 -39.19 49.72
C GLU A 91 -0.81 -38.45 49.03
N PRO A 92 -2.08 -38.58 49.47
CA PRO A 92 -3.19 -37.85 48.85
C PRO A 92 -3.04 -36.33 48.93
N THR A 93 -2.62 -35.79 50.08
CA THR A 93 -2.42 -34.34 50.26
C THR A 93 -1.23 -33.84 49.47
N PHE A 94 -0.12 -34.61 49.42
CA PHE A 94 1.03 -34.30 48.58
C PHE A 94 0.67 -34.25 47.08
N LEU A 95 -0.13 -35.21 46.60
CA LEU A 95 -0.62 -35.24 45.22
C LEU A 95 -1.61 -34.10 44.92
N GLU A 96 -2.49 -33.76 45.86
CA GLU A 96 -3.41 -32.64 45.72
C GLU A 96 -2.66 -31.29 45.64
N ASP A 97 -1.68 -31.07 46.52
CA ASP A 97 -0.87 -29.85 46.52
C ASP A 97 0.11 -29.78 45.34
N SER A 98 0.64 -30.93 44.88
CA SER A 98 1.38 -31.00 43.61
C SER A 98 0.49 -30.65 42.41
N SER A 99 -0.78 -31.09 42.41
CA SER A 99 -1.75 -30.76 41.35
C SER A 99 -2.12 -29.26 41.35
N LYS A 100 -2.31 -28.67 42.55
CA LYS A 100 -2.47 -27.21 42.71
C LYS A 100 -1.25 -26.46 42.17
N ASN A 101 -0.04 -26.85 42.55
CA ASN A 101 1.19 -26.21 42.05
C ASN A 101 1.34 -26.30 40.52
N VAL A 102 1.01 -27.44 39.91
CA VAL A 102 1.01 -27.60 38.44
C VAL A 102 -0.06 -26.71 37.79
N THR A 103 -1.28 -26.68 38.32
CA THR A 103 -2.35 -25.82 37.76
C THR A 103 -2.06 -24.33 37.92
N THR A 104 -1.51 -23.89 39.06
CA THR A 104 -1.09 -22.50 39.26
C THR A 104 0.07 -22.11 38.34
N THR A 105 1.10 -22.95 38.18
CA THR A 105 2.21 -22.66 37.26
C THR A 105 1.78 -22.63 35.80
N MET A 106 0.82 -23.48 35.38
CA MET A 106 0.22 -23.40 34.05
C MET A 106 -0.62 -22.14 33.84
N GLN A 107 -1.35 -21.66 34.86
CA GLN A 107 -2.07 -20.38 34.82
C GLN A 107 -1.10 -19.18 34.74
N GLU A 108 -0.01 -19.21 35.49
CA GLU A 108 1.03 -18.16 35.45
C GLU A 108 1.71 -18.13 34.07
N ALA A 109 2.01 -19.29 33.48
CA ALA A 109 2.57 -19.40 32.13
C ALA A 109 1.61 -18.94 31.03
N GLN A 110 0.31 -19.28 31.11
CA GLN A 110 -0.70 -18.78 30.17
C GLN A 110 -0.80 -17.25 30.23
N LYS A 111 -0.83 -16.69 31.45
CA LYS A 111 -0.87 -15.24 31.68
C LYS A 111 0.39 -14.52 31.18
N GLN A 112 1.56 -15.16 31.22
CA GLN A 112 2.78 -14.67 30.57
C GLN A 112 2.63 -14.68 29.05
N LEU A 113 2.17 -15.80 28.46
CA LEU A 113 1.93 -15.92 27.02
C LEU A 113 0.92 -14.88 26.50
N ASP A 114 -0.18 -14.65 27.23
CA ASP A 114 -1.18 -13.63 26.87
C ASP A 114 -0.60 -12.20 26.92
N SER A 115 0.28 -11.94 27.90
CA SER A 115 1.01 -10.66 28.02
C SER A 115 2.01 -10.47 26.87
N GLU A 116 2.75 -11.52 26.50
CA GLU A 116 3.68 -11.50 25.37
C GLU A 116 2.95 -11.34 24.03
N MET A 117 1.85 -12.06 23.81
CA MET A 117 1.01 -11.89 22.60
C MET A 117 0.46 -10.46 22.49
N SER A 118 0.07 -9.85 23.61
CA SER A 118 -0.39 -8.45 23.63
C SER A 118 0.74 -7.48 23.23
N SER A 119 1.94 -7.64 23.79
CA SER A 119 3.11 -6.82 23.44
C SER A 119 3.59 -7.04 22.00
N GLN A 120 3.54 -8.29 21.51
CA GLN A 120 3.85 -8.63 20.12
C GLN A 120 2.85 -8.00 19.13
N LYS A 121 1.58 -7.88 19.53
CA LYS A 121 0.54 -7.18 18.73
C LYS A 121 0.77 -5.68 18.68
N GLU A 122 1.14 -5.05 19.80
CA GLU A 122 1.46 -3.62 19.86
C GLU A 122 2.71 -3.27 19.05
N THR A 123 3.79 -4.06 19.17
CA THR A 123 5.02 -3.87 18.41
C THR A 123 4.83 -4.11 16.91
N ASN A 124 4.01 -5.09 16.49
CA ASN A 124 3.64 -5.25 15.08
C ASN A 124 2.81 -4.06 14.56
N TRP A 125 1.84 -3.56 15.34
CA TRP A 125 1.04 -2.39 14.97
C TRP A 125 1.92 -1.15 14.74
N GLU A 126 2.90 -0.90 15.61
CA GLU A 126 3.83 0.23 15.45
C GLU A 126 4.79 0.00 14.27
N LEU A 127 5.24 -1.25 13.99
CA LEU A 127 6.02 -1.57 12.81
C LEU A 127 5.25 -1.29 11.50
N GLU A 128 3.96 -1.64 11.42
CA GLU A 128 3.09 -1.29 10.30
C GLU A 128 2.97 0.24 10.13
N HIS A 129 2.86 0.98 11.23
CA HIS A 129 2.78 2.44 11.20
C HIS A 129 4.12 3.11 10.82
N GLN A 130 5.26 2.57 11.25
CA GLN A 130 6.59 2.98 10.80
C GLN A 130 6.76 2.75 9.29
N ASN A 131 6.40 1.56 8.79
CA ASN A 131 6.46 1.24 7.36
C ASN A 131 5.57 2.15 6.51
N LYS A 132 4.37 2.50 7.02
CA LYS A 132 3.47 3.47 6.38
C LYS A 132 4.07 4.87 6.34
N ARG A 133 4.64 5.37 7.45
CA ARG A 133 5.36 6.66 7.50
C ARG A 133 6.56 6.69 6.55
N GLN A 134 7.38 5.63 6.54
CA GLN A 134 8.52 5.50 5.64
C GLN A 134 8.12 5.52 4.16
N THR A 135 6.96 4.96 3.83
CA THR A 135 6.42 4.95 2.45
C THR A 135 5.93 6.33 2.03
N ASP A 136 5.22 7.04 2.91
CA ASP A 136 4.82 8.43 2.66
C ASP A 136 6.04 9.35 2.47
N TYR A 137 7.06 9.25 3.32
CA TYR A 137 8.31 10.02 3.16
C TYR A 137 9.03 9.73 1.84
N LYS A 138 9.00 8.49 1.32
CA LYS A 138 9.53 8.17 -0.02
C LYS A 138 8.77 8.94 -1.12
N VAL A 139 7.44 8.97 -1.06
CA VAL A 139 6.60 9.72 -2.01
C VAL A 139 6.87 11.23 -1.93
N GLN A 140 7.01 11.78 -0.72
CA GLN A 140 7.39 13.19 -0.53
C GLN A 140 8.78 13.49 -1.13
N ILE A 141 9.78 12.63 -0.88
CA ILE A 141 11.14 12.75 -1.43
C ILE A 141 11.11 12.70 -2.97
N ASP A 142 10.36 11.78 -3.57
CA ASP A 142 10.29 11.66 -5.03
C ASP A 142 9.51 12.80 -5.71
N LYS A 143 8.57 13.43 -4.98
CA LYS A 143 8.02 14.72 -5.39
C LYS A 143 9.08 15.82 -5.33
N MET A 144 9.80 15.97 -4.21
CA MET A 144 10.85 16.97 -4.05
C MET A 144 11.96 16.82 -5.11
N LYS A 145 12.33 15.60 -5.50
CA LYS A 145 13.28 15.36 -6.62
C LYS A 145 12.77 15.92 -7.94
N LYS A 146 11.48 15.77 -8.26
CA LYS A 146 10.86 16.32 -9.48
C LYS A 146 10.79 17.85 -9.42
N ASP A 147 10.43 18.40 -8.27
CA ASP A 147 10.39 19.85 -8.04
C ASP A 147 11.80 20.46 -8.17
N ILE A 148 12.83 19.83 -7.60
CA ILE A 148 14.25 20.20 -7.78
C ILE A 148 14.69 20.09 -9.23
N ALA A 149 14.30 19.04 -9.96
CA ALA A 149 14.62 18.90 -11.39
C ALA A 149 14.00 20.03 -12.23
N SER A 150 12.75 20.41 -11.92
CA SER A 150 12.06 21.55 -12.54
C SER A 150 12.74 22.89 -12.21
N MET A 151 13.11 23.14 -10.95
CA MET A 151 13.88 24.33 -10.57
C MET A 151 15.26 24.37 -11.25
N ARG A 152 15.88 23.20 -11.49
CA ARG A 152 17.19 23.10 -12.14
C ARG A 152 17.17 23.47 -13.63
N THR A 153 16.03 23.35 -14.34
CA THR A 153 15.91 23.87 -15.71
C THR A 153 15.84 25.39 -15.76
N HIS A 154 15.43 26.04 -14.66
CA HIS A 154 15.38 27.50 -14.52
C HIS A 154 16.72 28.10 -14.05
N LEU A 155 17.61 27.29 -13.45
CA LEU A 155 18.92 27.72 -12.95
C LEU A 155 19.79 28.48 -13.99
N PRO A 156 19.82 28.12 -15.29
CA PRO A 156 20.55 28.88 -16.31
C PRO A 156 20.03 30.31 -16.56
N MET A 157 18.76 30.58 -16.24
CA MET A 157 18.20 31.94 -16.29
C MET A 157 18.59 32.78 -15.07
N ILE A 158 18.81 32.15 -13.91
CA ILE A 158 19.23 32.83 -12.68
C ILE A 158 20.72 33.19 -12.74
N VAL A 159 21.57 32.24 -13.16
CA VAL A 159 23.03 32.41 -13.18
C VAL A 159 23.50 33.39 -14.29
N GLY A 160 22.72 33.55 -15.36
CA GLY A 160 23.06 34.44 -16.48
C GLY A 160 22.69 35.91 -16.29
N GLY A 161 22.17 36.30 -15.13
CA GLY A 161 21.50 37.60 -14.93
C GLY A 161 20.21 37.72 -15.75
N CYS A 162 19.55 38.88 -15.68
CA CYS A 162 18.38 39.14 -16.52
C CYS A 162 18.81 39.20 -18.00
N ARG A 163 18.58 38.09 -18.72
CA ARG A 163 18.78 37.97 -20.16
C ARG A 163 17.74 38.81 -20.89
N HIS A 164 18.16 39.94 -21.43
CA HIS A 164 17.29 40.83 -22.19
C HIS A 164 17.43 40.58 -23.69
N CYS A 165 16.33 40.74 -24.41
CA CYS A 165 16.33 40.90 -25.85
C CYS A 165 16.41 42.40 -26.21
N PRO A 166 16.99 42.76 -27.37
CA PRO A 166 16.97 44.16 -27.82
C PRO A 166 15.55 44.67 -28.04
N PRO A 167 15.33 46.00 -28.04
CA PRO A 167 14.03 46.58 -28.41
C PRO A 167 13.50 46.01 -29.74
N GLY A 168 12.24 45.59 -29.75
CA GLY A 168 11.60 44.95 -30.91
C GLY A 168 11.88 43.44 -31.08
N TRP A 169 12.60 42.80 -30.15
CA TRP A 169 12.80 41.35 -30.13
C TRP A 169 12.05 40.71 -28.95
N ILE A 170 11.49 39.52 -29.17
CA ILE A 170 10.67 38.77 -28.21
C ILE A 170 11.50 37.62 -27.61
N LEU A 171 11.54 37.51 -26.28
CA LEU A 171 12.20 36.40 -25.59
C LEU A 171 11.29 35.17 -25.57
N MET A 172 11.74 34.05 -26.14
CA MET A 172 11.06 32.75 -26.07
C MET A 172 12.09 31.63 -25.92
N ASN A 173 11.83 30.65 -25.05
CA ASN A 173 12.67 29.45 -24.89
C ASN A 173 14.18 29.77 -24.70
N SER A 174 14.49 30.85 -23.98
CA SER A 174 15.86 31.42 -23.78
C SER A 174 16.56 31.95 -25.04
N VAL A 175 15.83 32.20 -26.13
CA VAL A 175 16.29 32.76 -27.41
C VAL A 175 15.50 34.03 -27.74
N CYS A 176 16.12 35.01 -28.39
CA CYS A 176 15.46 36.24 -28.85
C CYS A 176 15.05 36.11 -30.30
N TYR A 177 13.76 36.35 -30.59
CA TYR A 177 13.21 36.32 -31.94
C TYR A 177 12.78 37.70 -32.41
N TYR A 178 13.07 38.05 -33.66
CA TYR A 178 12.54 39.24 -34.34
C TYR A 178 11.59 38.80 -35.45
N TYR A 179 10.39 39.36 -35.44
CA TYR A 179 9.37 39.16 -36.47
C TYR A 179 9.20 40.44 -37.27
N SER A 180 9.29 40.38 -38.60
CA SER A 180 9.24 41.56 -39.47
C SER A 180 7.82 42.15 -39.67
N PHE A 181 6.98 42.17 -38.63
CA PHE A 181 5.56 42.54 -38.71
C PHE A 181 5.34 43.95 -39.29
N SER A 182 6.21 44.91 -38.97
CA SER A 182 6.06 46.29 -39.43
C SER A 182 6.18 46.40 -40.96
N GLU A 183 5.30 47.19 -41.59
CA GLU A 183 5.32 47.38 -43.04
C GLU A 183 6.56 48.16 -43.51
N SER A 184 7.16 48.99 -42.66
CA SER A 184 8.43 49.68 -42.95
C SER A 184 9.64 48.74 -43.01
N ALA A 185 9.53 47.50 -42.52
CA ALA A 185 10.53 46.46 -42.73
C ALA A 185 10.53 45.93 -44.18
N GLY A 186 9.41 46.13 -44.90
CA GLY A 186 9.16 45.64 -46.25
C GLY A 186 8.99 44.12 -46.32
N LEU A 187 9.25 43.58 -47.51
CA LEU A 187 9.39 42.16 -47.80
C LEU A 187 10.83 41.89 -48.28
N LYS A 188 11.35 40.67 -48.14
CA LYS A 188 12.72 40.29 -48.55
C LYS A 188 12.76 38.90 -49.17
N THR A 189 13.72 38.69 -50.06
CA THR A 189 14.12 37.34 -50.50
C THR A 189 14.79 36.59 -49.34
N TRP A 190 14.81 35.26 -49.37
CA TRP A 190 15.35 34.47 -48.26
C TRP A 190 16.79 34.88 -47.92
N ASN A 191 17.63 35.05 -48.94
CA ASN A 191 19.01 35.52 -48.78
C ASN A 191 19.08 36.94 -48.17
N LYS A 192 18.18 37.87 -48.55
CA LYS A 192 18.17 39.24 -48.00
C LYS A 192 17.55 39.32 -46.60
N ALA A 193 16.66 38.38 -46.24
CA ALA A 193 16.21 38.18 -44.88
C ALA A 193 17.36 37.65 -44.00
N ARG A 194 18.13 36.68 -44.52
CA ARG A 194 19.32 36.14 -43.84
C ARG A 194 20.40 37.20 -43.62
N ASP A 195 20.72 37.99 -44.64
CA ASP A 195 21.64 39.14 -44.54
C ASP A 195 21.22 40.10 -43.41
N PHE A 196 19.92 40.42 -43.33
CA PHE A 196 19.37 41.27 -42.28
C PHE A 196 19.55 40.65 -40.88
N CYS A 197 19.26 39.36 -40.71
CA CYS A 197 19.41 38.70 -39.41
C CYS A 197 20.88 38.69 -38.96
N LYS A 198 21.82 38.38 -39.87
CA LYS A 198 23.27 38.42 -39.61
C LYS A 198 23.76 39.81 -39.25
N MET A 199 23.30 40.84 -39.95
CA MET A 199 23.62 42.24 -39.64
C MET A 199 23.17 42.66 -38.22
N HIS A 200 22.13 42.01 -37.68
CA HIS A 200 21.64 42.25 -36.32
C HIS A 200 22.20 41.25 -35.28
N GLY A 201 23.25 40.49 -35.60
CA GLY A 201 23.89 39.56 -34.67
C GLY A 201 23.08 38.28 -34.40
N GLY A 202 22.39 37.77 -35.41
CA GLY A 202 21.64 36.51 -35.39
C GLY A 202 21.71 35.77 -36.72
N ASP A 203 20.76 34.89 -36.97
CA ASP A 203 20.51 34.31 -38.29
C ASP A 203 18.99 34.07 -38.47
N LEU A 204 18.52 33.47 -39.57
CA LEU A 204 17.08 33.11 -39.69
C LEU A 204 16.69 32.04 -38.65
N ALA A 205 15.44 32.10 -38.18
CA ALA A 205 14.96 31.27 -37.06
C ALA A 205 15.01 29.75 -37.33
N VAL A 206 15.41 28.99 -36.31
CA VAL A 206 15.51 27.53 -36.33
C VAL A 206 14.38 26.94 -35.49
N ILE A 207 13.36 26.40 -36.15
CA ILE A 207 12.13 25.88 -35.52
C ILE A 207 12.18 24.35 -35.43
N ASP A 208 13.19 23.88 -34.70
CA ASP A 208 13.57 22.46 -34.51
C ASP A 208 12.71 21.68 -33.50
N SER A 209 11.60 22.26 -33.02
CA SER A 209 10.83 21.69 -31.91
C SER A 209 9.40 22.21 -31.83
N LYS A 210 8.48 21.33 -31.46
CA LYS A 210 7.04 21.60 -31.29
C LYS A 210 6.74 22.82 -30.41
N ASP A 211 7.53 23.07 -29.36
CA ASP A 211 7.32 24.23 -28.49
C ASP A 211 7.78 25.56 -29.12
N LYS A 212 8.79 25.54 -30.01
CA LYS A 212 9.12 26.71 -30.84
C LYS A 212 8.01 26.95 -31.87
N GLU A 213 7.56 25.92 -32.58
CA GLU A 213 6.48 26.04 -33.58
C GLU A 213 5.18 26.59 -32.97
N ASN A 214 4.73 25.96 -31.88
CA ASN A 214 3.55 26.34 -31.11
C ASN A 214 3.62 27.81 -30.65
N ALA A 215 4.80 28.29 -30.23
CA ALA A 215 5.00 29.68 -29.84
C ALA A 215 5.04 30.63 -31.05
N THR A 216 5.75 30.27 -32.12
CA THR A 216 5.85 31.03 -33.37
C THR A 216 4.48 31.22 -34.01
N VAL A 217 3.74 30.16 -34.30
CA VAL A 217 2.44 30.25 -34.99
C VAL A 217 1.41 31.03 -34.15
N LYS A 218 1.44 30.92 -32.82
CA LYS A 218 0.63 31.78 -31.93
C LYS A 218 1.01 33.26 -32.06
N ILE A 219 2.30 33.58 -32.13
CA ILE A 219 2.75 34.96 -32.34
C ILE A 219 2.33 35.48 -33.72
N LEU A 220 2.40 34.66 -34.77
CA LEU A 220 1.92 35.02 -36.10
C LEU A 220 0.41 35.29 -36.11
N LEU A 221 -0.42 34.36 -35.58
CA LEU A 221 -1.87 34.51 -35.46
C LEU A 221 -2.27 35.76 -34.64
N ASN A 222 -1.57 36.04 -33.54
CA ASN A 222 -1.85 37.20 -32.69
C ASN A 222 -1.47 38.55 -33.33
N ASN A 223 -0.73 38.55 -34.45
CA ASN A 223 -0.34 39.73 -35.21
C ASN A 223 -0.85 39.66 -36.67
N GLU A 224 -1.81 38.77 -36.96
CA GLU A 224 -2.38 38.58 -38.28
C GLU A 224 -3.40 39.69 -38.60
N ASP A 225 -3.09 40.49 -39.62
CA ASP A 225 -4.01 41.50 -40.14
C ASP A 225 -4.99 40.87 -41.13
N LEU A 226 -6.14 40.43 -40.60
CA LEU A 226 -7.22 39.78 -41.37
C LEU A 226 -7.83 40.65 -42.49
N SER A 227 -7.43 41.92 -42.62
CA SER A 227 -7.82 42.78 -43.75
C SER A 227 -6.87 42.66 -44.96
N LYS A 228 -5.75 41.96 -44.81
CA LYS A 228 -4.69 41.80 -45.83
C LYS A 228 -4.54 40.34 -46.29
N PRO A 229 -3.88 40.11 -47.45
CA PRO A 229 -3.42 38.78 -47.82
C PRO A 229 -2.49 38.19 -46.74
N LEU A 230 -2.71 36.91 -46.42
CA LEU A 230 -1.85 36.15 -45.51
C LEU A 230 -0.42 36.09 -46.08
N ASN A 231 0.56 36.58 -45.30
CA ASN A 231 1.97 36.58 -45.67
C ASN A 231 2.71 35.42 -44.99
N GLY A 232 3.57 34.74 -45.73
CA GLY A 232 4.54 33.79 -45.18
C GLY A 232 5.73 34.50 -44.53
N PHE A 233 6.41 33.78 -43.63
CA PHE A 233 7.60 34.26 -42.94
C PHE A 233 8.77 33.30 -43.16
N TRP A 234 9.84 33.75 -43.81
CA TRP A 234 11.06 32.97 -44.01
C TRP A 234 11.67 32.48 -42.69
N ILE A 235 12.07 31.20 -42.67
CA ILE A 235 12.80 30.53 -41.59
C ILE A 235 14.13 29.97 -42.09
N GLY A 236 14.99 29.53 -41.17
CA GLY A 236 16.37 29.09 -41.44
C GLY A 236 16.51 27.69 -42.03
N LEU A 237 15.55 27.27 -42.87
CA LEU A 237 15.39 25.90 -43.38
C LEU A 237 15.39 25.91 -44.91
N ARG A 238 16.23 25.07 -45.51
CA ARG A 238 16.44 24.93 -46.96
C ARG A 238 16.95 23.54 -47.35
N ASP A 239 16.71 23.08 -48.56
CA ASP A 239 17.22 21.81 -49.11
C ASP A 239 18.08 21.94 -50.37
N SER A 240 18.31 23.16 -50.90
CA SER A 240 19.18 23.53 -52.06
C SER A 240 20.52 22.79 -52.27
N ASP A 241 21.03 22.09 -51.26
CA ASP A 241 22.22 21.25 -51.36
C ASP A 241 21.92 19.90 -52.04
N GLN A 242 20.70 19.40 -51.86
CA GLN A 242 20.16 18.12 -52.29
C GLN A 242 18.64 18.13 -52.06
N GLU A 243 17.86 18.16 -53.14
CA GLU A 243 16.40 18.16 -53.15
C GLU A 243 15.77 17.15 -52.15
N GLY A 244 14.72 17.60 -51.44
CA GLY A 244 14.01 16.86 -50.40
C GLY A 244 14.80 16.69 -49.09
N THR A 245 16.07 17.12 -49.03
CA THR A 245 16.97 16.91 -47.89
C THR A 245 17.14 18.19 -47.08
N TRP A 246 16.05 18.63 -46.47
CA TRP A 246 15.93 19.86 -45.69
C TRP A 246 16.91 19.94 -44.52
N LYS A 247 17.66 21.05 -44.45
CA LYS A 247 18.67 21.35 -43.43
C LYS A 247 18.45 22.73 -42.83
N TRP A 248 18.72 22.82 -41.53
CA TRP A 248 18.87 24.09 -40.83
C TRP A 248 20.21 24.75 -41.15
N LEU A 249 20.33 26.04 -40.86
CA LEU A 249 21.50 26.89 -41.15
C LEU A 249 22.85 26.42 -40.60
N ASN A 250 22.84 25.48 -39.65
CA ASN A 250 24.00 24.85 -39.03
C ASN A 250 24.39 23.50 -39.69
N GLY A 251 23.67 23.07 -40.72
CA GLY A 251 23.85 21.78 -41.42
C GLY A 251 23.07 20.61 -40.81
N THR A 252 22.34 20.80 -39.70
CA THR A 252 21.50 19.75 -39.10
C THR A 252 20.30 19.47 -40.00
N VAL A 253 20.15 18.21 -40.41
CA VAL A 253 19.01 17.72 -41.20
C VAL A 253 17.71 17.80 -40.38
N LEU A 254 16.60 18.12 -41.04
CA LEU A 254 15.27 18.17 -40.47
C LEU A 254 14.81 16.76 -40.02
N VAL A 255 14.30 16.64 -38.80
CA VAL A 255 13.80 15.36 -38.23
C VAL A 255 12.28 15.26 -38.33
N GLU A 256 11.58 16.35 -38.05
CA GLU A 256 10.13 16.53 -38.17
C GLU A 256 9.90 17.96 -38.69
N GLY A 257 8.99 18.14 -39.64
CA GLY A 257 8.62 19.43 -40.20
C GLY A 257 7.10 19.63 -40.18
N TYR A 258 6.66 20.86 -40.01
CA TYR A 258 5.23 21.19 -39.81
C TYR A 258 4.56 21.63 -41.12
N TRP A 259 4.83 20.89 -42.19
CA TRP A 259 4.40 21.16 -43.57
C TRP A 259 2.87 21.13 -43.75
N ASN A 260 2.36 21.99 -44.61
CA ASN A 260 0.95 22.06 -44.99
C ASN A 260 0.51 20.83 -45.83
N ASP A 261 -0.79 20.65 -46.03
CA ASP A 261 -1.33 19.53 -46.83
C ASP A 261 -0.94 19.66 -48.31
N GLY A 262 0.11 18.93 -48.71
CA GLY A 262 0.66 18.91 -50.07
C GLY A 262 2.18 19.10 -50.13
N GLU A 263 2.77 19.66 -49.08
CA GLU A 263 4.12 20.23 -49.11
C GLU A 263 5.15 19.40 -48.31
N PRO A 264 6.46 19.55 -48.56
CA PRO A 264 7.05 20.32 -49.66
C PRO A 264 6.74 19.68 -51.02
N ASN A 265 6.58 20.49 -52.06
CA ASN A 265 6.05 20.07 -53.36
C ASN A 265 6.98 20.34 -54.56
N ASP A 266 8.04 21.15 -54.39
CA ASP A 266 8.96 21.60 -55.45
C ASP A 266 8.25 22.02 -56.76
N ALA A 267 7.27 22.92 -56.65
CA ALA A 267 6.53 23.37 -57.82
C ALA A 267 7.39 24.13 -58.84
N ASN A 268 8.51 24.74 -58.45
CA ASN A 268 9.33 25.66 -59.26
C ASN A 268 10.81 25.84 -58.80
N ASP A 269 11.55 24.83 -58.32
CA ASP A 269 12.91 25.01 -57.73
C ASP A 269 12.78 25.76 -56.38
N GLU A 270 11.97 25.20 -55.46
CA GLU A 270 11.38 25.91 -54.31
C GLU A 270 12.18 25.81 -52.98
N ASP A 271 13.54 25.77 -53.02
CA ASP A 271 14.47 25.36 -51.95
C ASP A 271 14.37 26.02 -50.53
N CYS A 272 13.43 26.92 -50.25
CA CYS A 272 13.40 27.72 -49.02
C CYS A 272 12.06 27.60 -48.27
N ALA A 273 12.09 27.33 -46.96
CA ALA A 273 10.86 27.16 -46.18
C ALA A 273 10.36 28.47 -45.53
N ALA A 274 9.03 28.61 -45.47
CA ALA A 274 8.31 29.71 -44.84
C ALA A 274 7.19 29.21 -43.91
N VAL A 275 7.03 29.83 -42.74
CA VAL A 275 5.95 29.54 -41.77
C VAL A 275 4.81 30.57 -41.88
N TYR A 276 3.58 30.10 -41.62
CA TYR A 276 2.34 30.85 -41.79
C TYR A 276 1.51 30.94 -40.50
N ALA A 277 0.69 31.99 -40.39
CA ALA A 277 -0.36 32.07 -39.37
C ALA A 277 -1.47 31.04 -39.68
N LYS A 278 -1.41 29.86 -39.05
CA LYS A 278 -2.34 28.74 -39.30
C LYS A 278 -2.90 28.18 -37.99
N LYS A 279 -4.21 27.97 -37.92
CA LYS A 279 -4.87 27.44 -36.69
C LYS A 279 -4.40 26.02 -36.32
N ASN A 280 -3.95 25.24 -37.30
CA ASN A 280 -3.28 23.97 -37.08
C ASN A 280 -1.76 24.17 -37.15
N ILE A 281 -1.10 24.19 -35.99
CA ILE A 281 0.36 24.39 -35.89
C ILE A 281 1.18 23.26 -36.53
N PHE A 282 0.57 22.11 -36.82
CA PHE A 282 1.26 20.99 -37.48
C PHE A 282 1.21 21.08 -39.02
N LYS A 283 0.56 22.12 -39.56
CA LYS A 283 0.35 22.34 -41.00
C LYS A 283 0.50 23.83 -41.35
N ALA A 284 1.67 24.36 -40.99
CA ALA A 284 1.96 25.79 -41.01
C ALA A 284 3.11 26.18 -41.95
N TRP A 285 3.91 25.23 -42.45
CA TRP A 285 5.04 25.51 -43.35
C TRP A 285 4.70 25.26 -44.82
N ASN A 286 5.34 26.02 -45.71
CA ASN A 286 5.41 25.78 -47.15
C ASN A 286 6.86 25.95 -47.62
N ASP A 287 7.25 25.24 -48.66
CA ASP A 287 8.41 25.52 -49.50
C ASP A 287 8.11 26.69 -50.47
N PHE A 288 9.14 27.41 -50.91
CA PHE A 288 9.02 28.52 -51.86
C PHE A 288 10.39 28.85 -52.46
N THR A 289 10.40 29.19 -53.75
CA THR A 289 11.53 29.76 -54.47
C THR A 289 12.22 30.83 -53.63
N CYS A 290 13.50 30.64 -53.31
CA CYS A 290 14.26 31.53 -52.41
C CYS A 290 14.33 33.00 -52.89
N GLY A 291 13.98 33.26 -54.16
CA GLY A 291 13.83 34.58 -54.77
C GLY A 291 12.50 35.30 -54.51
N ALA A 292 11.47 34.62 -53.99
CA ALA A 292 10.20 35.24 -53.60
C ALA A 292 10.39 36.26 -52.46
N THR A 293 9.59 37.33 -52.41
CA THR A 293 9.68 38.34 -51.36
C THR A 293 8.55 38.21 -50.35
N MET A 294 8.90 37.93 -49.09
CA MET A 294 7.92 37.82 -48.00
C MET A 294 8.47 38.36 -46.67
N LYS A 295 7.75 38.14 -45.56
CA LYS A 295 8.18 38.52 -44.21
C LYS A 295 9.25 37.52 -43.71
N TRP A 296 9.84 37.73 -42.54
CA TRP A 296 10.87 36.81 -42.01
C TRP A 296 10.95 36.80 -40.48
N ILE A 297 11.56 35.74 -39.94
CA ILE A 297 11.87 35.59 -38.52
C ILE A 297 13.39 35.45 -38.34
N CYS A 298 14.01 36.30 -37.54
CA CYS A 298 15.39 36.12 -37.09
C CYS A 298 15.41 35.52 -35.68
N GLU A 299 16.47 34.77 -35.35
CA GLU A 299 16.78 34.38 -33.96
C GLU A 299 18.21 34.76 -33.55
N LYS A 300 18.43 34.96 -32.24
CA LYS A 300 19.76 35.08 -31.64
C LYS A 300 19.77 34.82 -30.13
N THR A 301 20.97 34.60 -29.58
CA THR A 301 21.20 34.55 -28.14
C THR A 301 20.84 35.88 -27.45
N PRO A 302 20.13 35.87 -26.31
CA PRO A 302 19.90 37.07 -25.51
C PRO A 302 21.20 37.68 -24.97
N THR A 303 21.19 38.99 -24.73
CA THR A 303 22.30 39.68 -24.08
C THR A 303 22.15 39.63 -22.57
N SER A 304 23.15 39.11 -21.86
CA SER A 304 23.31 39.33 -20.42
C SER A 304 23.80 40.75 -20.16
N THR A 305 23.12 41.48 -19.29
CA THR A 305 23.66 42.70 -18.69
C THR A 305 24.81 42.33 -17.75
N SER A 306 26.01 42.84 -18.02
CA SER A 306 27.17 42.79 -17.10
C SER A 306 27.12 43.98 -16.12
#